data_AF-A0AAE7H9Z3-F1
#
_entry.id   AF-A0AAE7H9Z3-F1
#
_cell.length_a   1.000
_cell.length_b   1.000
_cell.length_c   1.000
_cell.angle_alpha   90.00
_cell.angle_beta   90.00
_cell.angle_gamma   90.00
#
_symmetry.space_group_name_H-M   'P 1'
#
loop_
_entity.id
_entity.type
_entity.pdbx_description
1 polymer ?
#
loop_
_entity_poly.entity_id
_entity_poly.type
_entity_poly.pdbx_seq_one_letter_code
_entity_poly.pdbx_strand_id
1 'polypeptide(L)' 'MTYFDSAEDLTITKQRALQELAKHGVEASDINVFFSELGEKEEYNAQDVLRWLGY' A
#
# COMPACT_ATOMS: atom_id res chain seq x y z
N MET A 1 4.17 -2.03 19.64
CA MET A 1 3.80 -2.49 18.29
C MET A 1 3.15 -1.32 17.59
N THR A 2 3.83 -0.73 16.61
CA THR A 2 3.24 0.28 15.73
C THR A 2 2.35 -0.40 14.69
N TYR A 3 1.57 0.39 13.94
CA TYR A 3 0.83 -0.15 12.80
C TYR A 3 1.78 -0.73 11.73
N PHE A 4 2.94 -0.10 11.54
CA PHE A 4 3.97 -0.56 10.62
C PHE A 4 4.57 -1.91 11.04
N ASP A 5 4.89 -2.09 12.32
CA ASP A 5 5.41 -3.37 12.85
C ASP A 5 4.39 -4.50 12.67
N SER A 6 3.08 -4.18 12.74
CA SER A 6 2.03 -5.18 12.56
C SER A 6 1.88 -5.69 11.13
N ALA A 7 2.51 -5.02 10.16
CA ALA A 7 2.48 -5.37 8.75
C ALA A 7 3.68 -6.21 8.29
N GLU A 8 4.63 -6.51 9.19
CA GLU A 8 5.79 -7.35 8.89
C GLU A 8 5.37 -8.73 8.38
N ASP A 9 6.04 -9.21 7.32
CA ASP A 9 5.75 -10.47 6.63
C ASP A 9 4.30 -10.68 6.15
N LEU A 10 3.48 -9.62 6.11
CA LEU A 10 2.12 -9.68 5.63
C LEU A 10 2.04 -9.38 4.14
N THR A 11 1.38 -10.27 3.40
CA THR A 11 0.98 -10.04 2.01
C THR A 11 -0.50 -9.65 1.96
N ILE A 12 -0.81 -8.60 1.21
CA ILE A 12 -2.17 -8.11 0.99
C ILE A 12 -2.52 -8.11 -0.50
N THR A 13 -3.78 -8.35 -0.81
CA THR A 13 -4.27 -8.28 -2.19
C THR A 13 -4.23 -6.85 -2.72
N LYS A 14 -4.19 -6.68 -4.05
CA LYS A 14 -4.33 -5.38 -4.72
C LYS A 14 -5.53 -4.59 -4.23
N GLN A 15 -6.68 -5.26 -4.08
CA GLN A 15 -7.89 -4.63 -3.55
C GLN A 15 -7.67 -4.09 -2.13
N ARG A 16 -6.98 -4.84 -1.26
CA ARG A 16 -6.67 -4.38 0.09
C ARG A 16 -5.66 -3.22 0.08
N ALA A 17 -4.65 -3.25 -0.79
CA ALA A 17 -3.73 -2.13 -0.96
C ALA A 17 -4.49 -0.85 -1.37
N LEU A 18 -5.38 -0.93 -2.37
CA LEU A 18 -6.22 0.19 -2.79
C LEU A 18 -7.13 0.71 -1.67
N GLN A 19 -7.66 -0.18 -0.81
CA GLN A 19 -8.42 0.24 0.37
C GLN A 19 -7.55 1.00 1.38
N GLU A 20 -6.30 0.58 1.59
CA GLU A 20 -5.37 1.32 2.45
C GLU A 20 -5.04 2.68 1.86
N LEU A 21 -4.76 2.79 0.55
CA LEU A 21 -4.57 4.08 -0.13
C LEU A 21 -5.79 5.00 0.06
N ALA A 22 -7.00 4.49 -0.17
CA ALA A 22 -8.23 5.26 0.00
C ALA A 22 -8.45 5.74 1.45
N LYS A 23 -8.14 4.91 2.45
CA LYS A 23 -8.24 5.29 3.87
C LYS A 23 -7.30 6.45 4.23
N HIS A 24 -6.19 6.59 3.51
CA HIS A 24 -5.22 7.67 3.71
C HIS A 24 -5.47 8.87 2.80
N GLY A 25 -6.59 8.88 2.05
CA GLY A 25 -6.99 10.00 1.22
C GLY A 25 -6.18 10.14 -0.08
N VAL A 26 -5.51 9.07 -0.52
CA VAL A 26 -4.77 9.06 -1.79
C VAL A 26 -5.75 9.22 -2.94
N GLU A 27 -5.52 10.21 -3.79
CA GLU A 27 -6.39 10.51 -4.93
C GLU A 27 -6.15 9.53 -6.09
N ALA A 28 -7.14 9.42 -7.00
CA ALA A 28 -7.04 8.53 -8.14
C ALA A 28 -5.85 8.85 -9.07
N SER A 29 -5.40 10.11 -9.13
CA SER A 29 -4.20 10.49 -9.88
C SER A 29 -2.93 9.85 -9.30
N ASP A 30 -2.86 9.74 -7.98
CA ASP A 30 -1.69 9.26 -7.25
C ASP A 30 -1.63 7.73 -7.20
N ILE A 31 -2.76 7.05 -7.42
CA ILE A 31 -2.79 5.59 -7.61
C ILE A 31 -1.92 5.17 -8.82
N ASN A 32 -1.88 5.98 -9.88
CA ASN A 32 -0.98 5.70 -11.02
C ASN A 32 0.49 5.82 -10.61
N VAL A 33 0.82 6.77 -9.72
CA VAL A 33 2.18 6.92 -9.18
C VAL A 33 2.54 5.71 -8.32
N PHE A 34 1.63 5.28 -7.45
CA PHE A 34 1.79 4.06 -6.65
C PHE A 34 2.11 2.83 -7.53
N PHE A 35 1.36 2.61 -8.61
CA PHE A 35 1.63 1.49 -9.54
C PHE A 35 2.90 1.68 -10.36
N SER A 36 3.26 2.91 -10.71
CA SER A 36 4.53 3.23 -11.37
C SER A 36 5.74 2.90 -10.50
N GLU A 37 5.66 3.13 -9.19
CA GLU A 37 6.78 2.95 -8.27
C GLU A 37 6.89 1.53 -7.72
N LEU A 38 5.77 0.92 -7.30
CA LEU A 38 5.77 -0.42 -6.71
C LEU A 38 5.51 -1.54 -7.73
N GLY A 39 5.10 -1.17 -8.95
CA GLY A 39 4.65 -2.08 -10.00
C GLY A 39 3.21 -2.55 -9.77
N GLU A 40 2.43 -2.64 -10.83
CA GLU A 40 1.08 -3.21 -10.77
C GLU A 40 1.14 -4.73 -10.59
N LYS A 41 0.68 -5.20 -9.42
CA LYS A 41 0.66 -6.62 -9.01
C LYS A 41 -0.69 -6.99 -8.42
N GLU A 42 -0.99 -8.28 -8.40
CA GLU A 42 -2.18 -8.83 -7.72
C GLU A 42 -2.03 -8.83 -6.19
N GLU A 43 -0.80 -8.83 -5.70
CA GLU A 43 -0.45 -8.86 -4.28
C GLU A 43 0.73 -7.94 -3.98
N TYR A 44 0.75 -7.37 -2.77
CA TYR A 44 1.78 -6.47 -2.29
C TYR A 44 2.24 -6.89 -0.90
N ASN A 45 3.51 -6.64 -0.60
CA ASN A 45 3.97 -6.63 0.78
C ASN A 45 3.31 -5.44 1.50
N ALA A 46 2.69 -5.68 2.66
CA ALA A 46 1.96 -4.66 3.38
C ALA A 46 2.88 -3.51 3.86
N GLN A 47 4.12 -3.81 4.27
CA GLN A 47 5.08 -2.76 4.66
C GLN A 47 5.51 -1.90 3.48
N ASP A 48 5.61 -2.43 2.27
CA ASP A 48 5.93 -1.61 1.10
C ASP A 48 4.82 -0.60 0.79
N VAL A 49 3.55 -1.02 0.94
CA VAL A 49 2.39 -0.11 0.83
C VAL A 49 2.42 0.95 1.93
N LEU A 50 2.73 0.58 3.17
CA LEU A 50 2.83 1.55 4.27
C LEU A 50 4.02 2.50 4.13
N ARG A 51 5.18 2.03 3.66
CA ARG A 51 6.34 2.90 3.36
C ARG A 51 5.99 3.94 2.32
N TRP A 52 5.26 3.55 1.26
CA TRP A 52 4.80 4.47 0.23
C TRP A 52 3.84 5.54 0.80
N LEU A 53 3.00 5.14 1.77
CA LEU A 53 2.12 6.05 2.53
C LEU A 53 2.86 6.93 3.55
N GLY A 54 4.17 6.77 3.72
CA GLY A 54 5.01 7.59 4.60
C GLY A 54 5.14 7.09 6.03
N TYR A 55 4.86 5.80 6.29
CA TYR A 55 5.12 5.15 7.57
C TYR A 55 6.57 4.66 7.71
#